data_AF-A0AAV9DSK7-F1
#
_entry.id   AF-A0AAV9DSK7-F1
#
_cell.length_a   1.000
_cell.length_b   1.000
_cell.length_c   1.000
_cell.angle_alpha   90.00
_cell.angle_beta   90.00
_cell.angle_gamma   90.00
#
_symmetry.space_group_name_H-M   'P 1'
#
loop_
_entity.id
_entity.type
_entity.pdbx_description
1 polymer ?
#
loop_
_entity_poly.entity_id
_entity_poly.type
_entity_poly.pdbx_seq_one_letter_code
_entity_poly.pdbx_strand_id
1 'polypeptide(L)'
;MAHPTADNVEEELQGQVLVWNHIFQFISSMSLRPAVELGIPDVLHRNEGRPLCLSRLASLISIPPNRIDYLRHLMRMLVFTAD
;
A
#
# COMPACT_ATOMS: atom_id res chain seq x y z
N MET A 1 -36.58 1.19 -22.83
CA MET A 1 -35.36 1.09 -22.01
C MET A 1 -34.39 2.11 -22.57
N ALA A 2 -33.99 3.11 -21.78
CA ALA A 2 -33.02 4.11 -22.23
C ALA A 2 -31.66 3.41 -22.38
N HIS A 3 -31.04 3.51 -23.56
CA HIS A 3 -29.68 3.03 -23.75
C HIS A 3 -28.73 3.91 -22.92
N PRO A 4 -27.77 3.34 -22.19
CA PRO A 4 -26.76 4.14 -21.51
C PRO A 4 -25.99 4.97 -22.55
N THR A 5 -25.96 6.28 -22.36
CA THR A 5 -25.08 7.19 -23.09
C THR A 5 -23.69 7.12 -22.47
N ALA A 6 -22.65 7.44 -23.24
CA ALA A 6 -21.26 7.41 -22.74
C ALA A 6 -21.07 8.25 -21.46
N ASP A 7 -21.77 9.39 -21.37
CA ASP A 7 -21.73 10.27 -20.19
C ASP A 7 -22.29 9.61 -18.93
N ASN A 8 -23.35 8.80 -19.04
CA ASN A 8 -23.97 8.10 -17.91
C ASN A 8 -23.06 6.97 -17.40
N VAL A 9 -22.36 6.27 -18.31
CA VAL A 9 -21.39 5.23 -17.94
C VAL A 9 -20.19 5.83 -17.21
N GLU A 10 -19.70 6.99 -17.66
CA GLU A 10 -18.58 7.68 -17.01
C GLU A 10 -18.98 8.18 -15.61
N GLU A 11 -20.16 8.79 -15.45
CA GLU A 11 -20.65 9.22 -14.14
C GLU A 11 -20.79 8.05 -13.15
N GLU A 12 -21.34 6.92 -13.60
CA GLU A 12 -21.45 5.70 -12.78
C GLU A 12 -20.06 5.17 -12.38
N LEU A 13 -19.11 5.15 -13.32
CA LEU A 13 -17.73 4.70 -13.05
C LEU A 13 -17.06 5.61 -12.02
N GLN A 14 -17.18 6.93 -12.15
CA GLN A 14 -16.65 7.89 -11.18
C GLN A 14 -17.30 7.71 -9.80
N GLY A 15 -18.62 7.49 -9.76
CA GLY A 15 -19.35 7.17 -8.53
C GLY A 15 -18.80 5.91 -7.85
N GLN A 16 -18.52 4.85 -8.61
CA GLN A 16 -17.92 3.63 -8.09
C GLN A 16 -16.51 3.89 -7.54
N VAL A 17 -15.65 4.61 -8.27
CA VAL A 17 -14.29 4.96 -7.81
C VAL A 17 -14.33 5.70 -6.47
N LEU A 18 -15.22 6.68 -6.30
CA LEU A 18 -15.37 7.41 -5.05
C LEU A 18 -15.77 6.49 -3.88
N VAL A 19 -16.73 5.61 -4.09
CA VAL A 19 -17.18 4.65 -3.07
C VAL A 19 -16.07 3.66 -2.72
N TRP A 20 -15.38 3.09 -3.72
CA TRP A 20 -14.27 2.17 -3.49
C TRP A 20 -13.12 2.83 -2.71
N ASN A 21 -12.76 4.05 -3.07
CA ASN A 21 -11.72 4.81 -2.36
C ASN A 21 -12.12 5.03 -0.89
N HIS A 22 -13.38 5.39 -0.62
CA HIS A 22 -13.85 5.59 0.75
C HIS A 22 -13.84 4.27 1.56
N ILE A 23 -14.34 3.19 0.98
CA ILE A 23 -14.36 1.86 1.62
C ILE A 23 -12.94 1.42 1.98
N PHE A 24 -11.94 1.70 1.12
CA PHE A 24 -10.57 1.23 1.30
C PHE A 24 -9.63 2.23 1.97
N GLN A 25 -10.07 3.46 2.27
CA GLN A 25 -9.24 4.51 2.86
C GLN A 25 -8.56 4.09 4.18
N PHE A 26 -9.16 3.17 4.93
CA PHE A 26 -8.59 2.66 6.18
C PHE A 26 -7.27 1.91 5.99
N ILE A 27 -7.01 1.36 4.80
CA ILE A 27 -5.83 0.55 4.49
C ILE A 27 -4.55 1.37 4.70
N SER A 28 -4.55 2.66 4.33
CA SER A 28 -3.44 3.57 4.56
C SER A 28 -3.06 3.57 6.04
N SER A 29 -4.04 3.81 6.92
CA SER A 29 -3.85 3.81 8.38
C SER A 29 -3.42 2.43 8.91
N MET A 30 -4.05 1.35 8.44
CA MET A 30 -3.76 0.00 8.89
C MET A 30 -2.38 -0.52 8.44
N SER A 31 -1.84 -0.01 7.34
CA SER A 31 -0.49 -0.35 6.87
C SER A 31 0.62 0.39 7.63
N LEU A 32 0.33 1.57 8.17
CA LEU A 32 1.33 2.36 8.91
C LEU A 32 1.74 1.71 10.23
N ARG A 33 0.77 1.20 11.01
CA ARG A 33 1.06 0.57 12.32
C ARG A 33 2.10 -0.56 12.23
N PRO A 34 1.90 -1.61 11.42
CA PRO A 34 2.89 -2.68 11.32
C PRO A 34 4.22 -2.19 10.74
N ALA A 35 4.23 -1.18 9.88
CA ALA A 35 5.48 -0.61 9.37
C ALA A 35 6.34 0.01 10.47
N VAL A 36 5.68 0.74 11.39
CA VAL A 36 6.33 1.35 12.55
C VAL A 36 6.73 0.29 13.58
N GLU A 37 5.85 -0.66 13.91
CA GLU A 37 6.13 -1.74 14.86
C GLU A 37 7.28 -2.65 14.40
N LEU A 38 7.45 -2.84 13.09
CA LEU A 38 8.56 -3.58 12.49
C LEU A 38 9.86 -2.76 12.40
N GLY A 39 9.85 -1.47 12.74
CA GLY A 39 11.02 -0.60 12.67
C GLY A 39 11.51 -0.32 11.24
N ILE A 40 10.62 -0.42 10.24
CA ILE A 40 10.98 -0.19 8.83
C ILE A 40 11.55 1.22 8.62
N PRO A 41 10.95 2.31 9.17
CA PRO A 41 11.49 3.66 9.01
C PRO A 41 12.93 3.79 9.51
N ASP A 42 13.24 3.20 10.67
CA ASP A 42 14.57 3.25 11.28
C ASP A 42 15.62 2.53 10.42
N VAL A 43 15.26 1.38 9.87
CA VAL A 43 16.16 0.61 8.98
C VAL A 43 16.45 1.40 7.70
N LEU A 44 15.45 2.05 7.12
CA LEU A 44 15.63 2.89 5.92
C LEU A 44 16.45 4.15 6.23
N HIS A 45 16.23 4.78 7.39
CA HIS A 45 16.99 5.94 7.84
C HIS A 45 18.47 5.61 8.07
N ARG A 46 18.76 4.47 8.73
CA ARG A 46 20.14 3.97 8.92
C ARG A 46 20.84 3.62 7.60
N ASN A 47 20.09 3.30 6.56
CA ASN A 47 20.61 3.10 5.20
C ASN A 47 20.76 4.42 4.42
N GLU A 48 20.77 5.56 5.10
CA GLU A 48 20.89 6.91 4.52
C GLU A 48 19.82 7.21 3.46
N GLY A 49 18.64 6.58 3.56
CA GLY A 49 17.58 6.72 2.55
C GLY A 49 17.91 6.09 1.19
N ARG A 50 18.99 5.30 1.07
CA ARG A 50 19.32 4.61 -0.17
C ARG A 50 18.33 3.45 -0.43
N PRO A 51 18.07 3.09 -1.70
CA PRO A 51 17.27 1.92 -2.03
C PRO A 51 17.80 0.66 -1.35
N LEU A 52 16.88 -0.15 -0.82
CA LEU A 52 17.20 -1.37 -0.10
C LEU A 52 16.41 -2.54 -0.69
N CYS A 53 17.10 -3.63 -1.03
CA CYS A 53 16.43 -4.83 -1.54
C CYS A 53 15.46 -5.39 -0.49
N LEU A 54 14.30 -5.90 -0.92
CA LEU A 54 13.27 -6.43 -0.02
C LEU A 54 13.79 -7.58 0.87
N SER A 55 14.63 -8.46 0.32
CA SER A 55 15.27 -9.55 1.08
C SER A 55 16.24 -9.02 2.15
N ARG A 56 16.97 -7.94 1.84
CA ARG A 56 17.85 -7.28 2.80
C ARG A 56 17.06 -6.59 3.89
N LEU A 57 15.98 -5.87 3.54
CA LEU A 57 15.06 -5.31 4.51
C LEU A 57 14.52 -6.41 5.44
N ALA A 58 13.98 -7.50 4.88
CA ALA A 58 13.45 -8.63 5.64
C ALA A 58 14.48 -9.20 6.62
N SER A 59 15.76 -9.34 6.20
CA SER A 59 16.83 -9.79 7.10
C SER A 59 17.10 -8.82 8.25
N LEU A 60 17.02 -7.50 8.01
CA LEU A 60 17.29 -6.46 9.02
C LEU A 60 16.16 -6.33 10.05
N ILE A 61 14.92 -6.60 9.65
CA ILE A 61 13.74 -6.63 10.54
C ILE A 61 13.37 -8.05 10.99
N SER A 62 14.26 -9.02 10.79
CA SER A 62 14.11 -10.42 11.22
C SER A 62 12.83 -11.13 10.72
N ILE A 63 12.37 -10.79 9.52
CA ILE A 63 11.26 -11.49 8.86
C ILE A 63 11.77 -12.80 8.24
N PRO A 64 11.11 -13.94 8.51
CA PRO A 64 11.51 -15.22 7.94
C PRO A 64 11.23 -15.27 6.43
N PRO A 65 12.00 -16.05 5.65
CA PRO A 65 11.88 -16.09 4.18
C PRO A 65 10.48 -16.37 3.66
N ASN A 66 9.72 -17.24 4.35
CA ASN A 66 8.35 -17.61 4.00
C ASN A 66 7.32 -16.48 4.21
N ARG A 67 7.72 -15.34 4.79
CA ARG A 67 6.86 -14.17 5.00
C ARG A 67 7.30 -12.92 4.23
N ILE A 68 8.32 -13.04 3.38
CA ILE A 68 8.81 -11.92 2.57
C ILE A 68 7.71 -11.37 1.64
N ASP A 69 6.81 -12.23 1.16
CA ASP A 69 5.70 -11.80 0.30
C ASP A 69 4.73 -10.87 1.03
N TYR A 70 4.46 -11.11 2.33
CA TYR A 70 3.66 -10.19 3.15
C TYR A 70 4.35 -8.84 3.34
N LEU A 71 5.67 -8.84 3.55
CA LEU A 71 6.45 -7.61 3.59
C LEU A 71 6.37 -6.87 2.25
N ARG A 72 6.41 -7.58 1.11
CA ARG A 72 6.23 -6.97 -0.21
C ARG A 72 4.88 -6.28 -0.34
N HIS A 73 3.80 -6.95 0.07
CA HIS A 73 2.46 -6.37 0.02
C HIS A 73 2.40 -5.11 0.90
N LEU A 74 2.89 -5.19 2.14
CA LEU A 74 2.94 -4.05 3.06
C LEU A 74 3.68 -2.85 2.44
N MET A 75 4.89 -3.08 1.91
CA MET A 75 5.69 -2.02 1.27
C MET A 75 4.98 -1.41 0.06
N ARG A 76 4.28 -2.22 -0.75
CA ARG A 76 3.49 -1.70 -1.89
C ARG A 76 2.30 -0.87 -1.44
N MET A 77 1.61 -1.30 -0.38
CA MET A 77 0.50 -0.51 0.17
C MET A 77 1.02 0.84 0.65
N LEU A 78 2.11 0.86 1.42
CA LEU A 78 2.69 2.10 1.95
C LEU A 78 3.10 3.10 0.85
N VAL A 79 3.59 2.61 -0.30
CA VAL A 79 3.94 3.47 -1.45
C VAL A 79 2.67 4.03 -2.11
N PHE A 80 1.67 3.18 -2.35
CA PHE A 80 0.46 3.58 -3.07
C PHE A 80 -0.48 4.44 -2.23
N THR A 81 -0.44 4.32 -0.90
CA THR A 81 -1.29 5.11 0.01
C THR A 81 -0.72 6.48 0.36
N ALA A 82 0.49 6.81 -0.11
CA ALA A 82 1.15 8.09 0.13
C ALA A 82 0.88 9.15 -0.95
N ASP A 83 0.25 8.75 -2.06
CA ASP A 83 -0.29 9.61 -3.12
C ASP A 83 -1.81 9.80 -2.94
#